data_AF-A0A8I1MJZ7-F1
#
_entry.id   AF-A0A8I1MJZ7-F1
#
_cell.length_a   1.000
_cell.length_b   1.000
_cell.length_c   1.000
_cell.angle_alpha   90.00
_cell.angle_beta   90.00
_cell.angle_gamma   90.00
#
_symmetry.space_group_name_H-M   'P 1'
#
loop_
_entity.id
_entity.type
_entity.pdbx_description
1 polymer ?
#
loop_
_entity_poly.entity_id
_entity_poly.type
_entity_poly.pdbx_seq_one_letter_code
_entity_poly.pdbx_strand_id
1 'polypeptide(L)' 'MPRQPQPGIVQFALDIPIDAKLRFETLHASLGFKNKAQTFEAILYYVSTQDKIDPAALGRIEAGVKETLRLLESFQ' A
#
# COMPACT_ATOMS: atom_id res chain seq x y z
N MET A 1 -29.72 -17.00 11.51
CA MET A 1 -28.28 -17.17 11.18
C MET A 1 -27.81 -15.90 10.50
N PRO A 2 -26.80 -15.18 11.00
CA PRO A 2 -26.27 -14.02 10.31
C PRO A 2 -25.54 -14.49 9.04
N ARG A 3 -25.86 -13.89 7.89
CA ARG A 3 -25.19 -14.20 6.62
C ARG A 3 -23.73 -13.79 6.73
N GLN A 4 -22.81 -14.75 6.63
CA GLN A 4 -21.40 -14.43 6.40
C GLN A 4 -21.29 -13.61 5.10
N PRO A 5 -20.61 -12.46 5.10
CA PRO A 5 -20.34 -11.74 3.87
C PRO A 5 -19.46 -12.62 3.00
N GLN A 6 -20.00 -13.10 1.88
CA GLN A 6 -19.19 -13.71 0.84
C GLN A 6 -18.22 -12.63 0.32
N PRO A 7 -16.94 -12.96 0.06
CA PRO A 7 -16.01 -12.02 -0.56
C PRO A 7 -16.50 -11.74 -1.99
N GLY A 8 -17.35 -10.72 -2.11
CA GLY A 8 -17.92 -10.27 -3.37
C GLY A 8 -16.99 -9.26 -4.02
N ILE A 9 -16.85 -9.36 -5.33
CA ILE A 9 -16.20 -8.31 -6.13
C ILE A 9 -17.10 -7.08 -6.08
N VAL A 10 -16.56 -5.94 -5.62
CA VAL A 10 -17.25 -4.65 -5.66
C VAL A 10 -16.66 -3.84 -6.82
N GLN A 11 -17.52 -3.34 -7.71
CA GLN A 11 -17.12 -2.52 -8.83
C GLN A 11 -17.56 -1.07 -8.62
N PHE A 12 -16.63 -0.14 -8.78
CA PHE A 12 -16.90 1.30 -8.73
C PHE A 12 -16.78 1.89 -10.13
N ALA A 13 -17.76 2.70 -10.53
CA ALA A 13 -17.67 3.56 -11.70
C ALA A 13 -17.24 4.96 -11.23
N LEU A 14 -16.24 5.54 -11.89
CA LEU A 14 -15.71 6.86 -11.57
C LEU A 14 -15.65 7.69 -12.85
N ASP A 15 -16.29 8.84 -12.83
CA ASP A 15 -16.11 9.86 -13.86
C ASP A 15 -14.85 10.65 -13.54
N ILE A 16 -13.80 10.46 -14.36
CA ILE A 16 -12.52 11.14 -14.20
C ILE A 16 -12.13 11.85 -15.50
N PRO A 17 -11.48 13.02 -15.42
CA PRO A 17 -10.90 13.67 -16.58
C PRO A 17 -9.87 12.78 -17.27
N ILE A 18 -9.74 12.93 -18.60
CA ILE A 18 -8.80 12.13 -19.41
C ILE A 18 -7.36 12.22 -18.90
N ASP A 19 -6.94 13.40 -18.45
CA ASP A 19 -5.59 13.62 -17.93
C ASP A 19 -5.33 12.83 -16.65
N ALA A 20 -6.35 12.65 -15.80
CA ALA A 20 -6.23 11.86 -14.57
C ALA A 20 -6.03 10.37 -14.90
N LYS A 21 -6.74 9.86 -15.93
CA LYS A 21 -6.55 8.51 -16.44
C LYS A 21 -5.12 8.31 -16.96
N LEU A 22 -4.61 9.26 -17.77
CA LEU A 22 -3.25 9.17 -18.33
C LEU A 22 -2.17 9.19 -17.25
N ARG A 23 -2.32 10.03 -16.22
CA ARG A 23 -1.42 10.04 -15.06
C ARG A 23 -1.43 8.70 -14.33
N PHE A 24 -2.62 8.13 -14.11
CA PHE A 24 -2.76 6.82 -13.48
C PHE A 24 -2.10 5.70 -14.30
N GLU A 25 -2.27 5.70 -15.63
CA GLU A 25 -1.64 4.71 -16.51
C GLU A 25 -0.11 4.81 -16.50
N THR A 26 0.42 6.03 -16.46
CA THR A 26 1.86 6.27 -16.30
C THR A 26 2.37 5.72 -14.96
N LEU A 27 1.64 6.00 -13.88
CA LEU A 27 1.93 5.46 -12.54
C LEU A 27 1.93 3.92 -12.53
N HIS A 28 0.89 3.32 -13.10
CA HIS A 28 0.78 1.86 -13.21
C HIS A 28 1.98 1.24 -13.94
N ALA A 29 2.36 1.82 -15.09
CA ALA A 29 3.51 1.36 -15.85
C ALA A 29 4.83 1.50 -15.07
N SER A 30 5.00 2.59 -14.30
CA SER A 30 6.20 2.82 -13.49
C SER A 30 6.33 1.88 -12.29
N LEU A 31 5.20 1.50 -11.68
CA LEU A 31 5.17 0.69 -10.47
C LEU A 31 5.21 -0.82 -10.75
N GLY A 32 4.92 -1.25 -11.98
CA GLY A 32 5.05 -2.65 -12.41
C GLY A 32 4.06 -3.61 -11.75
N PHE A 33 2.97 -3.11 -11.16
CA PHE A 33 1.94 -3.96 -10.57
C PHE A 33 1.21 -4.79 -11.62
N LYS A 34 0.71 -5.97 -11.23
CA LYS A 34 0.12 -6.94 -12.17
C LYS A 34 -1.14 -6.42 -12.85
N ASN A 35 -1.92 -5.59 -12.16
CA ASN A 35 -3.12 -4.99 -12.72
C ASN A 35 -3.40 -3.60 -12.11
N LYS A 36 -4.30 -2.86 -12.77
CA LYS A 36 -4.71 -1.52 -12.37
C LYS A 36 -5.34 -1.48 -10.97
N ALA A 37 -6.09 -2.52 -10.57
CA ALA A 37 -6.70 -2.58 -9.25
C ALA A 37 -5.65 -2.59 -8.13
N GLN A 38 -4.59 -3.39 -8.27
CA GLN A 38 -3.47 -3.40 -7.32
C GLN A 38 -2.75 -2.05 -7.22
N THR A 39 -2.61 -1.35 -8.35
CA THR A 39 -2.05 0.02 -8.35
C THR A 39 -2.95 0.97 -7.58
N PHE A 40 -4.26 0.88 -7.81
CA PHE A 40 -5.23 1.71 -7.11
C PHE A 40 -5.26 1.43 -5.60
N GLU A 41 -5.24 0.16 -5.20
CA GLU A 41 -5.14 -0.26 -3.79
C GLU A 41 -3.86 0.28 -3.13
N ALA A 42 -2.71 0.18 -3.81
CA ALA A 42 -1.44 0.71 -3.30
C ALA A 42 -1.49 2.24 -3.09
N ILE A 43 -2.11 2.97 -4.03
CA ILE A 43 -2.31 4.42 -3.90
C ILE A 43 -3.22 4.73 -2.71
N LEU A 44 -4.34 4.03 -2.56
CA LEU A 44 -5.26 4.22 -1.43
C LEU A 44 -4.55 3.93 -0.10
N TYR A 45 -3.78 2.85 -0.04
CA TYR A 45 -2.99 2.51 1.15
C TYR A 45 -1.98 3.61 1.47
N TYR A 46 -1.21 4.05 0.48
CA TYR A 46 -0.23 5.13 0.65
C TYR A 46 -0.86 6.43 1.15
N VAL A 47 -1.95 6.88 0.53
CA VAL A 47 -2.67 8.10 0.97
C VAL A 47 -3.25 7.91 2.38
N SER A 48 -3.80 6.74 2.68
CA SER A 48 -4.37 6.44 4.01
C SER A 48 -3.31 6.38 5.13
N THR A 49 -2.05 6.17 4.77
CA THR A 49 -0.92 6.03 5.69
C THR A 49 -0.06 7.29 5.77
N GLN A 50 -0.06 8.14 4.75
CA GLN A 50 0.67 9.42 4.74
C GLN A 50 0.33 10.30 5.96
N ASP A 51 -0.93 10.35 6.40
CA ASP A 51 -1.35 11.13 7.58
C ASP A 51 -1.28 10.35 8.91
N LYS A 52 -1.01 9.04 8.88
CA LYS A 52 -1.11 8.15 10.06
C LYS A 52 0.22 7.56 10.50
N ILE A 53 1.24 7.55 9.65
CA ILE A 53 2.57 7.09 10.03
C ILE A 53 3.32 8.27 10.64
N ASP A 54 3.29 8.35 11.96
CA ASP A 54 4.22 9.17 12.73
C ASP A 54 5.66 8.83 12.29
N PRO A 55 6.44 9.80 11.76
CA PRO A 55 7.83 9.57 11.37
C PRO A 55 8.67 8.98 12.51
N ALA A 56 8.35 9.30 13.77
CA ALA A 56 9.01 8.72 14.93
C ALA A 56 8.63 7.24 15.18
N ALA A 57 7.47 6.78 14.70
CA ALA A 57 7.12 5.35 14.71
C ALA A 57 7.95 4.57 13.69
N LEU A 58 8.18 5.15 12.50
CA LEU A 58 9.03 4.53 11.48
C LEU A 58 10.48 4.41 11.96
N GLY A 59 11.02 5.46 12.62
CA GLY A 59 12.35 5.42 13.23
C GLY A 59 12.48 4.37 14.35
N ARG A 60 11.42 4.15 15.14
CA ARG A 60 11.39 3.09 16.16
C ARG A 60 11.41 1.69 15.55
N ILE A 61 10.68 1.48 14.45
CA ILE A 61 10.70 0.21 13.71
C ILE A 61 12.09 -0.05 13.13
N GLU A 62 12.70 0.95 12.49
CA GLU A 62 14.03 0.82 11.90
C GLU A 62 15.11 0.50 12.96
N ALA A 63 15.04 1.15 14.13
CA ALA A 63 15.93 0.86 15.25
C ALA A 63 15.75 -0.56 15.78
N GLY A 64 14.50 -1.02 15.94
CA GLY A 64 14.19 -2.38 16.38
C GLY A 64 14.69 -3.46 15.41
N VAL A 65 14.56 -3.21 14.09
CA VAL A 65 15.08 -4.12 13.05
C VAL A 65 16.61 -4.18 13.07
N LYS A 66 17.29 -3.03 13.20
CA LYS A 66 18.77 -2.98 13.32
C LYS A 66 19.28 -3.74 14.53
N GLU A 67 18.63 -3.58 15.68
CA GLU A 67 19.03 -4.29 16.90
C GLU A 67 18.79 -5.80 16.79
N THR A 68 17.66 -6.20 16.19
CA THR A 68 17.35 -7.62 15.96
C THR A 68 18.36 -8.26 15.01
N LEU A 69 18.77 -7.56 13.95
CA LEU A 69 19.82 -8.02 13.03
C LEU A 69 21.17 -8.15 13.73
N ARG A 70 21.56 -7.17 14.56
CA ARG A 70 22.79 -7.24 15.38
C ARG A 70 22.80 -8.44 16.32
N LEU A 71 21.67 -8.72 16.97
CA LEU A 71 21.55 -9.88 17.84
C LEU A 71 21.70 -11.18 17.04
N LEU A 72 21.08 -11.29 15.88
CA LEU A 72 21.22 -12.46 14.99
C LEU A 72 22.66 -12.66 14.52
N GLU A 73 23.37 -11.58 14.16
CA GLU A 73 24.80 -11.62 13.81
C GLU A 73 25.69 -12.02 14.99
N SER A 74 25.28 -11.73 16.24
CA SER A 74 26.03 -12.12 17.44
C SER A 74 25.93 -13.60 17.82
N PHE A 75 25.04 -14.35 17.15
CA PHE A 75 24.89 -15.80 17.33
C PHE A 75 25.64 -16.63 16.26
N GLN A 76 26.39 -15.99 15.36
CA GLN A 76 27.35 -16.63 14.44
C GLN A 76 28.78 -16.55 14.98
#